data_AF-A0A6B3QUX4-F1
#
_entry.id   AF-A0A6B3QUX4-F1
#
_cell.length_a   1.000
_cell.length_b   1.000
_cell.length_c   1.000
_cell.angle_alpha   90.00
_cell.angle_beta   90.00
_cell.angle_gamma   90.00
#
_symmetry.space_group_name_H-M   'P 1'
#
loop_
_entity.id
_entity.type
_entity.pdbx_description
1 polymer ?
#
loop_
_entity_poly.entity_id
_entity_poly.type
_entity_poly.pdbx_seq_one_letter_code
_entity_poly.pdbx_strand_id
1 'polypeptide(L)'
;MAENTTIQVSRRARDHLAQVAKERGMTLGQLVEQLASEQPTAEQIAERVAATRAVLRERLGCTLSDEEFDDGPNVLANIYAMAAEKTRTLREDAA
;
A
#
# COMPACT_ATOMS: atom_id res chain seq x y z
N MET A 1 14.19 15.80 -17.66
CA MET A 1 14.71 14.68 -18.46
C MET A 1 14.54 13.44 -17.59
N ALA A 2 14.01 12.34 -18.12
CA ALA A 2 13.85 11.13 -17.30
C ALA A 2 15.25 10.60 -16.93
N GLU A 3 15.59 10.64 -15.64
CA GLU A 3 16.84 10.11 -15.11
C GLU A 3 16.79 8.58 -15.14
N ASN A 4 17.05 8.01 -16.31
CA ASN A 4 17.03 6.56 -16.50
C ASN A 4 18.27 5.96 -15.85
N THR A 5 18.08 5.07 -14.88
CA THR A 5 19.14 4.32 -14.22
C THR A 5 19.01 2.82 -14.49
N THR A 6 20.11 2.09 -14.39
CA THR A 6 20.13 0.63 -14.60
C THR A 6 20.29 -0.08 -13.28
N ILE A 7 19.39 -1.03 -13.00
CA ILE A 7 19.48 -1.92 -11.83
C ILE A 7 19.78 -3.35 -12.30
N GLN A 8 20.52 -4.10 -11.48
CA GLN A 8 20.77 -5.51 -11.72
C GLN A 8 19.69 -6.35 -11.04
N VAL A 9 19.06 -7.25 -11.80
CA VAL A 9 18.06 -8.19 -11.30
C VAL A 9 18.32 -9.59 -11.86
N SER A 10 17.80 -10.62 -11.20
CA SER A 10 17.90 -11.98 -11.75
C SER A 10 17.10 -12.11 -13.04
N ARG A 11 17.53 -12.99 -13.95
CA ARG A 11 16.79 -13.28 -15.20
C ARG A 11 15.34 -13.68 -14.92
N ARG A 12 15.13 -14.52 -13.89
CA ARG A 12 13.81 -14.94 -13.44
C ARG A 12 12.93 -13.76 -13.05
N ALA A 13 13.46 -12.80 -12.28
CA ALA A 13 12.70 -11.62 -11.87
C ALA A 13 12.35 -10.73 -13.08
N ARG A 14 13.32 -10.50 -13.97
CA ARG A 14 13.09 -9.74 -15.22
C ARG A 14 11.98 -10.37 -16.06
N ASP A 15 12.04 -11.68 -16.29
CA ASP A 15 11.09 -12.38 -17.16
C ASP A 15 9.69 -12.38 -16.54
N HIS A 16 9.60 -12.54 -15.22
CA HIS A 16 8.35 -12.42 -14.50
C HIS A 16 7.74 -11.02 -14.62
N LEU A 17 8.51 -9.97 -14.33
CA LEU A 17 8.03 -8.59 -14.44
C LEU A 17 7.67 -8.21 -15.88
N ALA A 18 8.40 -8.73 -16.88
CA ALA A 18 8.08 -8.50 -18.28
C ALA A 18 6.72 -9.11 -18.67
N GLN A 19 6.42 -10.31 -18.17
CA GLN A 19 5.12 -10.95 -18.38
C GLN A 19 4.00 -10.15 -17.68
N VAL A 20 4.21 -9.71 -16.44
CA VAL A 20 3.24 -8.87 -15.71
C VAL A 20 2.99 -7.55 -16.44
N ALA A 21 4.04 -6.90 -16.95
CA ALA A 21 3.90 -5.66 -17.70
C ALA A 21 3.09 -5.86 -18.99
N LYS A 22 3.34 -6.96 -19.71
CA LYS A 22 2.60 -7.35 -20.92
C LYS A 22 1.12 -7.57 -20.64
N GLU A 23 0.78 -8.30 -19.58
CA GLU A 23 -0.61 -8.55 -19.17
C GLU A 23 -1.36 -7.27 -18.81
N ARG A 24 -0.64 -6.28 -18.27
CA ARG A 24 -1.18 -4.96 -17.92
C ARG A 24 -1.10 -3.93 -19.04
N GLY A 25 -0.62 -4.29 -20.23
CA GLY A 25 -0.49 -3.38 -21.38
C GLY A 25 0.49 -2.22 -21.16
N MET A 26 1.48 -2.38 -20.29
CA MET A 26 2.47 -1.36 -19.93
C MET A 26 3.90 -1.83 -20.23
N THR A 27 4.84 -0.89 -20.24
CA THR A 27 6.27 -1.20 -20.35
C THR A 27 6.84 -1.70 -19.02
N LEU A 28 7.97 -2.41 -19.07
CA LEU A 28 8.66 -2.86 -17.84
C LEU A 28 9.07 -1.68 -16.96
N GLY A 29 9.52 -0.57 -17.54
CA GLY A 29 9.86 0.65 -16.81
C GLY A 29 8.65 1.25 -16.07
N GLN A 30 7.52 1.38 -16.76
CA GLN A 30 6.27 1.86 -16.15
C GLN A 30 5.79 0.96 -15.01
N LEU A 31 5.92 -0.36 -15.15
CA LEU A 31 5.57 -1.28 -14.07
C LEU A 31 6.47 -1.08 -12.85
N VAL A 32 7.78 -0.92 -13.05
CA VAL A 32 8.73 -0.69 -11.95
C VAL A 32 8.46 0.64 -11.25
N GLU A 33 8.19 1.71 -12.01
CA GLU A 33 7.81 3.01 -11.46
C GLU A 33 6.51 2.92 -10.65
N GLN A 34 5.50 2.23 -11.18
CA GLN A 34 4.24 2.00 -10.47
C GLN A 34 4.48 1.25 -9.16
N LEU A 35 5.21 0.13 -9.20
CA LEU A 35 5.52 -0.66 -7.99
C LEU A 35 6.30 0.16 -6.96
N ALA A 36 7.22 1.01 -7.40
CA ALA A 36 7.96 1.91 -6.52
C ALA A 36 7.03 2.95 -5.88
N SER A 37 6.05 3.47 -6.62
CA SER A 37 5.06 4.43 -6.08
C SER A 37 4.07 3.79 -5.10
N GLU A 38 3.75 2.51 -5.29
CA GLU A 38 2.83 1.75 -4.44
C GLU A 38 3.46 1.29 -3.13
N GLN A 39 4.79 1.17 -3.08
CA GLN A 39 5.54 0.70 -1.91
C GLN A 39 6.39 1.83 -1.31
N PRO A 40 5.78 2.77 -0.57
CA PRO A 40 6.52 3.82 0.11
C PRO A 40 7.49 3.22 1.13
N THR A 41 8.63 3.88 1.32
CA THR A 41 9.60 3.50 2.35
C THR A 41 9.03 3.76 3.76
N ALA A 42 9.63 3.14 4.78
CA ALA A 42 9.23 3.37 6.17
C ALA A 42 9.28 4.86 6.56
N GLU A 43 10.28 5.59 6.07
CA GLU A 43 10.44 7.03 6.31
C GLU A 43 9.33 7.84 5.63
N GLN A 44 9.02 7.54 4.36
CA GLN A 44 7.92 8.18 3.64
C GLN A 44 6.55 7.87 4.28
N ILE A 45 6.37 6.65 4.81
CA ILE A 45 5.17 6.30 5.58
C ILE A 45 5.09 7.16 6.84
N ALA A 46 6.19 7.28 7.60
CA ALA A 46 6.22 8.10 8.82
C ALA A 46 5.91 9.58 8.53
N GLU A 47 6.48 10.13 7.47
CA GLU A 47 6.19 11.50 7.02
C GLU A 47 4.71 11.68 6.65
N ARG A 48 4.14 10.74 5.89
CA ARG A 48 2.71 10.75 5.54
C ARG A 48 1.81 10.66 6.77
N VAL A 49 2.18 9.84 7.76
CA VAL A 49 1.46 9.75 9.03
C VAL A 49 1.51 11.08 9.77
N ALA A 50 2.70 11.67 9.93
CA ALA A 50 2.86 12.97 10.59
C ALA A 50 2.05 14.07 9.90
N ALA A 51 2.11 14.15 8.56
CA ALA A 51 1.32 15.10 7.77
C ALA A 51 -0.18 14.89 7.95
N THR A 52 -0.64 13.63 7.95
CA THR A 52 -2.05 13.30 8.16
C THR A 52 -2.49 13.71 9.57
N ARG A 53 -1.70 13.42 10.61
CA ARG A 53 -1.99 13.82 11.99
C ARG A 53 -2.11 15.34 12.13
N ALA A 54 -1.22 16.10 11.49
CA ALA A 54 -1.32 17.55 11.46
C ALA A 54 -2.64 18.02 10.84
N VAL A 55 -3.04 17.45 9.69
CA VAL A 55 -4.32 17.77 9.02
C VAL A 55 -5.52 17.40 9.90
N LEU A 56 -5.51 16.25 10.58
CA LEU A 56 -6.57 15.84 11.49
C LEU A 56 -6.73 16.84 12.65
N ARG A 57 -5.62 17.33 13.20
CA ARG A 57 -5.64 18.33 14.28
C ARG A 57 -6.13 19.68 13.78
N GLU A 58 -5.59 20.16 12.67
CA GLU A 58 -5.91 21.49 12.12
C GLU A 58 -7.34 21.58 11.59
N ARG A 59 -7.80 20.57 10.83
CA ARG A 59 -9.06 20.66 10.10
C ARG A 59 -10.22 19.96 10.76
N LEU A 60 -9.96 18.91 11.54
CA LEU A 60 -11.00 18.09 12.17
C LEU A 60 -11.02 18.24 13.69
N GLY A 61 -10.15 19.09 14.26
CA GLY A 61 -10.10 19.36 15.70
C GLY A 61 -9.74 18.13 16.52
N CYS A 62 -9.00 17.18 15.94
CA CYS A 62 -8.61 15.96 16.64
C CYS A 62 -7.70 16.30 17.83
N THR A 63 -8.05 15.83 19.03
CA THR A 63 -7.30 16.10 20.26
C THR A 63 -6.40 14.94 20.67
N LEU A 64 -6.37 13.85 19.91
CA LEU A 64 -5.55 12.68 20.20
C LEU A 64 -4.06 13.03 20.09
N SER A 65 -3.32 12.63 21.12
CA SER A 65 -1.87 12.62 21.13
C SER A 65 -1.32 11.58 20.15
N ASP A 66 -0.03 11.71 19.84
CA ASP A 66 0.63 10.74 18.96
C ASP A 66 0.66 9.33 19.57
N GLU A 67 0.84 9.23 20.89
CA GLU A 67 0.81 7.98 21.65
C GLU A 67 -0.58 7.31 21.58
N GLU A 68 -1.65 8.08 21.75
CA GLU A 68 -3.02 7.56 21.61
C GLU A 68 -3.33 7.10 20.17
N PHE A 69 -2.70 7.68 19.16
CA PHE A 69 -2.82 7.19 17.78
C PHE A 69 -2.05 5.88 17.56
N ASP A 70 -0.89 5.73 18.19
CA ASP A 70 -0.04 4.55 18.04
C ASP A 70 -0.58 3.35 18.83
N ASP A 71 -1.14 3.59 20.01
CA ASP A 71 -1.82 2.59 20.85
C ASP A 71 -3.26 2.29 20.39
N GLY A 72 -3.74 3.03 19.39
CA GLY A 72 -5.06 2.86 18.82
C GLY A 72 -5.26 1.46 18.22
N PRO A 73 -6.48 0.89 18.32
CA PRO A 73 -6.77 -0.39 17.68
C PRO A 73 -6.56 -0.29 16.17
N ASN A 74 -6.04 -1.35 15.55
CA ASN A 74 -5.93 -1.42 14.09
C ASN A 74 -7.30 -1.66 13.44
N VAL A 75 -8.12 -0.60 13.41
CA VAL A 75 -9.51 -0.63 12.96
C VAL A 75 -9.61 -1.16 11.52
N LEU A 76 -8.68 -0.78 10.64
CA LEU A 76 -8.68 -1.22 9.25
C LEU A 76 -8.43 -2.73 9.12
N ALA A 77 -7.45 -3.27 9.85
CA ALA A 77 -7.22 -4.72 9.88
C ALA A 77 -8.44 -5.48 10.41
N ASN A 78 -9.09 -4.97 11.45
CA ASN A 78 -10.30 -5.56 12.01
C ASN A 78 -11.45 -5.56 10.98
N ILE A 79 -11.64 -4.46 10.24
CA ILE A 79 -12.65 -4.39 9.17
C ILE A 79 -12.37 -5.43 8.08
N TYR A 80 -11.13 -5.56 7.63
CA TYR A 80 -10.78 -6.58 6.64
C TYR A 80 -11.00 -8.01 7.15
N ALA A 81 -10.66 -8.28 8.41
CA ALA A 81 -10.92 -9.57 9.03
C ALA A 81 -12.43 -9.91 9.04
N MET A 82 -13.27 -8.95 9.45
CA MET A 82 -14.73 -9.10 9.43
C MET A 82 -15.28 -9.32 8.02
N ALA A 83 -14.78 -8.57 7.03
CA ALA A 83 -15.19 -8.73 5.64
C ALA A 83 -14.81 -10.12 5.08
N ALA A 84 -13.61 -10.60 5.42
CA ALA A 84 -13.15 -11.93 5.02
C ALA A 84 -13.98 -13.05 5.65
N GLU A 85 -14.33 -12.91 6.94
CA GLU A 85 -15.22 -13.85 7.63
C GLU A 85 -16.61 -13.88 7.00
N LYS A 86 -17.22 -12.71 6.78
CA LYS A 86 -18.53 -12.61 6.13
C LYS A 86 -18.54 -13.21 4.72
N THR A 87 -17.43 -13.10 3.99
CA THR A 87 -17.29 -13.72 2.66
C THR A 87 -17.20 -15.25 2.76
N ARG A 88 -16.55 -15.78 3.80
CA ARG A 88 -16.48 -17.24 4.03
C ARG A 88 -17.86 -17.80 4.39
N THR A 89 -18.58 -17.17 5.32
CA THR A 89 -19.91 -17.65 5.74
C THR A 89 -20.90 -17.66 4.58
N LEU A 90 -20.94 -16.60 3.76
CA LEU A 90 -21.78 -16.56 2.55
C LEU A 90 -21.44 -17.65 1.52
N ARG A 91 -20.18 -18.10 1.49
CA ARG A 91 -19.73 -19.16 0.59
C ARG A 91 -20.08 -20.55 1.13
N GLU A 92 -20.07 -20.72 2.45
CA GLU A 92 -20.49 -21.94 3.13
C GLU A 92 -22.01 -22.13 3.05
N ASP A 93 -22.79 -21.05 3.19
CA ASP A 93 -24.26 -21.07 3.04
C ASP A 93 -24.72 -21.36 1.60
N ALA A 94 -23.86 -21.12 0.61
CA ALA A 94 -24.13 -21.34 -0.81
C ALA A 94 -23.69 -22.73 -1.33
N ALA A 95 -23.07 -23.55 -0.49
CA ALA A 95 -22.57 -24.90 -0.80
C ALA A 95 -23.51 -25.99 -0.26
#